data_AF-A0A7C6SLI5-F1
#
_entry.id   AF-A0A7C6SLI5-F1
#
_cell.length_a   1.000
_cell.length_b   1.000
_cell.length_c   1.000
_cell.angle_alpha   90.00
_cell.angle_beta   90.00
_cell.angle_gamma   90.00
#
_symmetry.space_group_name_H-M   'P 1'
#
loop_
_entity.id
_entity.type
_entity.pdbx_description
1 polymer ?
#
loop_
_entity_poly.entity_id
_entity_poly.type
_entity_poly.pdbx_seq_one_letter_code
_entity_poly.pdbx_strand_id
1 'polypeptide(L)'
;MKKHKINKSIFLLVSVLLLTAFYLPSIALANTEKNEAKYMTLGNAIFYGDLNGDEKIDTRDYVLLKRYALSIIDEFPVGNTQAADLNGDGKINSLDATLIGRYILGIINQFPVSTNAIYASIDTSIKHQTMEGFGASIAYYQNWLIDHPNKAEIYDAIFNE
;
A
#
# COMPACT_ATOMS: atom_id res chain seq x y z
N MET A 1 -9.64 -68.54 -13.71
CA MET A 1 -9.76 -67.07 -13.61
C MET A 1 -11.00 -66.60 -14.37
N LYS A 2 -12.05 -66.15 -13.67
CA LYS A 2 -13.29 -65.64 -14.30
C LYS A 2 -13.01 -64.25 -14.88
N LYS A 3 -13.08 -64.08 -16.20
CA LYS A 3 -12.95 -62.77 -16.85
C LYS A 3 -14.17 -61.92 -16.48
N HIS A 4 -13.98 -60.90 -15.64
CA HIS A 4 -15.05 -59.99 -15.25
C HIS A 4 -15.32 -59.04 -16.42
N LYS A 5 -16.48 -59.20 -17.06
CA LYS A 5 -16.89 -58.40 -18.22
C LYS A 5 -17.51 -57.12 -17.68
N ILE A 6 -16.78 -56.01 -17.72
CA ILE A 6 -17.33 -54.71 -17.29
C ILE A 6 -18.43 -54.32 -18.28
N ASN A 7 -19.63 -54.05 -17.78
CA ASN A 7 -20.76 -53.65 -18.62
C ASN A 7 -20.46 -52.28 -19.21
N LYS A 8 -20.50 -52.15 -20.54
CA LYS A 8 -20.17 -50.90 -21.25
C LYS A 8 -20.94 -49.70 -20.70
N SER A 9 -22.20 -49.91 -20.28
CA SER A 9 -23.03 -48.87 -19.66
C SER A 9 -22.51 -48.40 -18.29
N ILE A 10 -21.90 -49.27 -17.49
CA ILE A 10 -21.29 -48.91 -16.20
C ILE A 10 -20.02 -48.08 -16.45
N PHE A 11 -19.21 -48.47 -17.44
CA PHE A 11 -18.03 -47.70 -17.83
C PHE A 11 -18.39 -46.28 -18.32
N LEU A 12 -19.47 -46.16 -19.09
CA LEU A 12 -19.97 -44.88 -19.59
C LEU A 12 -20.50 -43.98 -18.45
N LEU A 13 -21.20 -44.56 -17.47
CA LEU A 13 -21.68 -43.80 -16.30
C LEU A 13 -20.53 -43.30 -15.42
N VAL A 14 -19.51 -44.12 -15.20
CA VAL A 14 -18.31 -43.71 -14.43
C VAL A 14 -17.52 -42.64 -15.17
N SER A 15 -17.41 -42.72 -16.50
CA SER A 15 -16.70 -41.68 -17.27
C SER A 15 -17.44 -40.35 -17.31
N VAL A 16 -18.78 -40.37 -17.39
CA VAL A 16 -19.61 -39.15 -17.31
C VAL A 16 -19.47 -38.49 -15.94
N LEU A 17 -19.45 -39.27 -14.86
CA LEU A 17 -19.32 -38.74 -13.50
C LEU A 17 -17.93 -38.13 -13.22
N LEU A 18 -16.86 -38.71 -13.79
CA LEU A 18 -15.51 -38.13 -13.73
C LEU A 18 -15.39 -36.86 -14.57
N LEU A 19 -16.08 -36.80 -15.72
CA LEU A 19 -16.08 -35.62 -16.57
C LEU A 19 -16.84 -34.47 -15.89
N THR A 20 -18.01 -34.72 -15.31
CA THR A 20 -18.79 -33.67 -14.62
C THR A 20 -18.10 -33.14 -13.37
N ALA A 21 -17.34 -33.97 -12.64
CA ALA A 21 -16.55 -33.53 -11.49
C ALA A 21 -15.41 -32.56 -11.87
N PHE A 22 -14.90 -32.63 -13.11
CA PHE A 22 -13.84 -31.74 -13.60
C PHE A 22 -14.38 -30.41 -14.18
N TYR A 23 -15.67 -30.37 -14.54
CA TYR A 23 -16.35 -29.20 -15.10
C TYR A 23 -17.17 -28.41 -14.07
N LEU A 24 -17.15 -28.76 -12.78
CA LEU A 24 -17.64 -27.86 -11.75
C LEU A 24 -16.67 -26.67 -11.67
N PRO A 25 -17.07 -25.46 -12.09
CA PRO A 25 -16.26 -24.29 -11.81
C PRO A 25 -16.17 -24.18 -10.28
N SER A 26 -15.00 -23.80 -9.76
CA SER A 26 -14.66 -23.62 -8.35
C SER A 26 -15.47 -22.51 -7.64
N ILE A 27 -16.78 -22.40 -7.90
CA ILE A 27 -17.66 -21.33 -7.42
C ILE A 27 -18.09 -21.55 -5.96
N ALA A 28 -17.70 -22.66 -5.33
CA ALA A 28 -17.99 -22.92 -3.91
C ALA A 28 -16.73 -23.24 -3.10
N LEU A 29 -15.71 -22.37 -3.14
CA LEU A 29 -14.80 -22.15 -2.00
C LEU A 29 -13.98 -20.86 -2.10
N ALA A 30 -14.62 -19.74 -2.45
CA ALA A 30 -13.99 -18.41 -2.42
C ALA A 30 -14.86 -17.37 -1.71
N ASN A 31 -15.54 -17.79 -0.66
CA ASN A 31 -16.02 -16.94 0.42
C ASN A 31 -15.20 -17.25 1.69
N THR A 32 -13.88 -17.36 1.52
CA THR A 32 -13.03 -16.62 2.46
C THR A 32 -13.14 -15.19 1.97
N GLU A 33 -13.90 -14.37 2.68
CA GLU A 33 -13.73 -12.92 2.61
C GLU A 33 -12.23 -12.66 2.80
N LYS A 34 -11.51 -12.51 1.69
CA LYS A 34 -10.28 -11.75 1.70
C LYS A 34 -10.76 -10.37 2.08
N ASN A 35 -10.71 -10.08 3.37
CA ASN A 35 -10.58 -8.73 3.88
C ASN A 35 -9.29 -8.18 3.29
N GLU A 36 -9.32 -7.82 2.01
CA GLU A 36 -8.39 -6.86 1.45
C GLU A 36 -8.65 -5.61 2.27
N ALA A 37 -7.80 -5.39 3.26
CA ALA A 37 -7.72 -4.13 3.95
C ALA A 37 -7.75 -3.07 2.86
N LYS A 38 -8.87 -2.36 2.77
CA LYS A 38 -9.02 -1.23 1.88
C LYS A 38 -8.03 -0.21 2.41
N TYR A 39 -6.80 -0.26 1.92
CA TYR A 39 -5.82 0.79 2.14
C TYR A 39 -6.49 2.04 1.57
N MET A 40 -6.99 2.89 2.46
CA MET A 40 -7.19 4.29 2.11
C MET A 40 -5.81 4.76 1.67
N THR A 41 -5.62 4.91 0.36
CA THR A 41 -4.40 5.45 -0.23
C THR A 41 -4.29 6.89 0.27
N LEU A 42 -3.62 7.03 1.40
CA LEU A 42 -3.29 8.30 2.03
C LEU A 42 -2.21 8.96 1.18
N GLY A 43 -2.64 9.54 0.06
CA GLY A 43 -1.75 9.98 -1.01
C GLY A 43 -1.12 8.81 -1.75
N ASN A 44 -0.82 8.98 -3.04
CA ASN A 44 0.13 8.09 -3.71
C ASN A 44 1.46 8.24 -2.97
N ALA A 45 1.78 7.30 -2.09
CA ALA A 45 3.10 7.23 -1.46
C ALA A 45 4.12 7.13 -2.60
N ILE A 46 4.94 8.16 -2.75
CA ILE A 46 5.97 8.19 -3.79
C ILE A 46 7.05 7.21 -3.36
N PHE A 47 7.25 6.16 -4.15
CA PHE A 47 8.33 5.22 -3.93
C PHE A 47 9.61 5.74 -4.61
N TYR A 48 10.37 6.54 -3.87
CA TYR A 48 11.61 7.12 -4.39
C TYR A 48 12.59 6.03 -4.83
N GLY A 49 13.16 6.19 -6.03
CA GLY A 49 14.13 5.28 -6.63
C GLY A 49 13.56 4.13 -7.45
N ASP A 50 12.25 3.82 -7.35
CA ASP A 50 11.58 2.88 -8.24
C ASP A 50 10.98 3.64 -9.43
N LEU A 51 11.62 3.51 -10.59
CA LEU A 51 11.28 4.27 -11.78
C LEU A 51 10.51 3.43 -12.80
N ASN A 52 10.52 2.10 -12.65
CA ASN A 52 9.76 1.18 -13.49
C ASN A 52 8.51 0.60 -12.83
N GLY A 53 8.26 0.90 -11.55
CA GLY A 53 7.09 0.48 -10.78
C GLY A 53 7.10 -1.00 -10.39
N ASP A 54 8.28 -1.62 -10.23
CA ASP A 54 8.39 -3.04 -9.87
C ASP A 54 8.67 -3.30 -8.39
N GLU A 55 8.55 -2.26 -7.56
CA GLU A 55 8.76 -2.24 -6.12
C GLU A 55 10.21 -2.58 -5.70
N LYS A 56 11.14 -2.57 -6.64
CA LYS A 56 12.58 -2.75 -6.39
C LYS A 56 13.33 -1.52 -6.84
N ILE A 57 14.51 -1.35 -6.25
CA ILE A 57 15.44 -0.31 -6.63
C ILE A 57 16.69 -1.03 -7.10
N ASP A 58 16.84 -1.17 -8.41
CA ASP A 58 17.94 -1.91 -9.00
C ASP A 58 18.59 -1.19 -10.20
N THR A 59 19.42 -1.93 -10.94
CA THR A 59 20.19 -1.36 -12.06
C THR A 59 19.28 -0.86 -13.19
N ARG A 60 18.04 -1.36 -13.31
CA ARG A 60 17.06 -0.92 -14.30
C ARG A 60 16.64 0.52 -14.04
N ASP A 61 16.38 0.87 -12.79
CA ASP A 61 16.05 2.23 -12.37
C ASP A 61 17.23 3.17 -12.61
N TYR A 62 18.45 2.73 -12.27
CA TYR A 62 19.65 3.51 -12.55
C TYR A 62 19.80 3.83 -14.05
N VAL A 63 19.53 2.86 -14.93
CA VAL A 63 19.58 3.08 -16.39
C VAL A 63 18.48 4.04 -16.84
N LEU A 64 17.26 3.91 -16.31
CA LEU A 64 16.16 4.83 -16.61
C LEU A 64 16.52 6.26 -16.21
N LEU A 65 17.02 6.45 -14.99
CA LEU A 65 17.43 7.75 -14.47
C LEU A 65 18.50 8.42 -15.34
N LYS A 66 19.51 7.65 -15.78
CA LYS A 66 20.53 8.16 -16.71
C LYS A 66 19.96 8.53 -18.07
N ARG A 67 19.05 7.72 -18.61
CA ARG A 67 18.40 8.03 -19.89
C ARG A 67 17.60 9.32 -19.78
N TYR A 68 16.88 9.52 -18.68
CA TYR A 68 16.12 10.73 -18.42
C TYR A 68 17.04 11.96 -18.29
N ALA A 69 18.10 11.86 -17.49
CA ALA A 69 19.08 12.95 -17.31
C ALA A 69 19.82 13.33 -18.62
N LEU A 70 19.89 12.42 -19.59
CA LEU A 70 20.45 12.64 -20.92
C LEU A 70 19.40 13.02 -21.97
N SER A 71 18.15 13.24 -21.57
CA SER A 71 17.02 13.54 -22.46
C SER A 71 16.82 12.49 -23.58
N ILE A 72 17.15 11.23 -23.28
CA ILE A 72 16.86 10.08 -24.17
C ILE A 72 15.40 9.64 -24.00
N ILE A 73 14.85 9.83 -22.80
CA ILE A 73 13.44 9.62 -22.48
C ILE A 73 12.91 10.88 -21.80
N ASP A 74 11.65 11.20 -22.05
CA ASP A 74 10.97 12.37 -21.46
C ASP A 74 10.12 11.99 -20.24
N GLU A 75 9.85 10.69 -20.07
CA GLU A 75 9.01 10.15 -19.00
C GLU A 75 9.54 8.80 -18.50
N PHE A 76 9.27 8.51 -17.22
CA PHE A 76 9.54 7.20 -16.63
C PHE A 76 8.33 6.27 -16.81
N PRO A 77 8.52 4.94 -16.86
CA PRO A 77 7.40 4.00 -16.88
C PRO A 77 6.42 4.17 -15.69
N VAL A 78 6.91 4.58 -14.52
CA VAL A 78 6.07 4.89 -13.35
C VAL A 78 5.22 6.17 -13.53
N GLY A 79 5.50 6.99 -14.54
CA GLY A 79 4.78 8.23 -14.86
C GLY A 79 5.00 9.39 -13.88
N ASN A 80 5.70 9.15 -12.77
CA ASN A 80 5.99 10.16 -11.75
C ASN A 80 7.49 10.49 -11.72
N THR A 81 7.84 11.70 -12.16
CA THR A 81 9.23 12.19 -12.14
C THR A 81 9.72 12.53 -10.73
N GLN A 82 8.84 12.76 -9.75
CA GLN A 82 9.25 12.99 -8.36
C GLN A 82 9.96 11.78 -7.75
N ALA A 83 9.68 10.56 -8.22
CA ALA A 83 10.37 9.36 -7.76
C ALA A 83 11.88 9.36 -8.09
N ALA A 84 12.31 10.22 -9.03
CA ALA A 84 13.69 10.36 -9.47
C ALA A 84 14.47 11.49 -8.78
N ASP A 85 13.82 12.39 -8.04
CA ASP A 85 14.46 13.44 -7.24
C ASP A 85 14.82 12.87 -5.86
N LEU A 86 16.03 12.33 -5.75
CA LEU A 86 16.45 11.54 -4.59
C LEU A 86 17.08 12.41 -3.50
N ASN A 87 17.52 13.62 -3.83
CA ASN A 87 18.00 14.60 -2.86
C ASN A 87 16.92 15.62 -2.43
N GLY A 88 15.80 15.70 -3.14
CA GLY A 88 14.69 16.60 -2.84
C GLY A 88 14.95 18.05 -3.25
N ASP A 89 15.86 18.30 -4.20
CA ASP A 89 16.22 19.65 -4.65
C ASP A 89 15.35 20.18 -5.82
N GLY A 90 14.42 19.35 -6.31
CA GLY A 90 13.52 19.64 -7.41
C GLY A 90 14.14 19.45 -8.80
N LYS A 91 15.37 18.92 -8.91
CA LYS A 91 16.06 18.72 -10.18
C LYS A 91 16.57 17.29 -10.32
N ILE A 92 16.19 16.64 -11.42
CA ILE A 92 16.66 15.29 -11.74
C ILE A 92 17.97 15.39 -12.53
N ASN A 93 19.10 15.03 -11.90
CA ASN A 93 20.42 15.18 -12.50
C ASN A 93 21.43 14.09 -12.06
N SER A 94 22.73 14.33 -12.30
CA SER A 94 23.80 13.37 -12.00
C SER A 94 23.97 13.09 -10.50
N LEU A 95 23.51 13.98 -9.62
CA LEU A 95 23.48 13.77 -8.18
C LEU A 95 22.52 12.62 -7.83
N ASP A 96 21.32 12.60 -8.39
CA ASP A 96 20.35 11.51 -8.18
C ASP A 96 20.88 10.19 -8.73
N ALA A 97 21.51 10.21 -9.91
CA ALA A 97 22.16 9.03 -10.47
C ALA A 97 23.28 8.49 -9.56
N THR A 98 23.98 9.38 -8.85
CA THR A 98 24.99 8.97 -7.86
C THR A 98 24.33 8.36 -6.63
N LEU A 99 23.22 8.93 -6.16
CA LEU A 99 22.48 8.43 -5.00
C LEU A 99 21.90 7.04 -5.23
N ILE A 100 21.22 6.79 -6.35
CA ILE A 100 20.69 5.45 -6.64
C ILE A 100 21.82 4.43 -6.81
N GLY A 101 22.95 4.82 -7.41
CA GLY A 101 24.14 3.97 -7.49
C GLY A 101 24.70 3.61 -6.11
N ARG A 102 24.76 4.58 -5.19
CA ARG A 102 25.17 4.34 -3.80
C ARG A 102 24.20 3.43 -3.06
N TYR A 103 22.90 3.54 -3.33
CA TYR A 103 21.87 2.70 -2.73
C TYR A 103 22.00 1.25 -3.20
N ILE A 104 22.12 1.03 -4.51
CA ILE A 104 22.31 -0.31 -5.11
C ILE A 104 23.59 -0.98 -4.56
N LEU A 105 24.64 -0.20 -4.31
CA LEU A 105 25.90 -0.68 -3.71
C LEU A 105 25.83 -0.86 -2.19
N GLY A 106 24.72 -0.53 -1.53
CA GLY A 106 24.55 -0.61 -0.08
C GLY A 106 25.39 0.41 0.71
N ILE A 107 25.90 1.45 0.06
CA ILE A 107 26.64 2.55 0.72
C ILE A 107 25.69 3.43 1.52
N ILE A 108 24.45 3.57 1.03
CA ILE A 108 23.35 4.22 1.73
C ILE A 108 22.18 3.23 1.77
N ASN A 109 21.38 3.30 2.83
CA ASN A 109 20.19 2.47 3.05
C ASN A 109 18.88 3.25 2.84
N GLN A 110 18.96 4.55 2.63
CA GLN A 110 17.83 5.44 2.35
C GLN A 110 18.31 6.66 1.57
N PHE A 111 17.40 7.29 0.82
CA PHE A 111 17.69 8.53 0.11
C PHE A 111 17.55 9.76 1.02
N PRO A 112 18.30 10.85 0.76
CA PRO A 112 18.14 12.10 1.49
C PRO A 112 16.70 12.64 1.47
N VAL A 113 15.97 12.51 0.35
CA VAL A 113 14.57 12.96 0.25
C VAL A 113 13.65 12.26 1.27
N SER A 114 13.99 11.04 1.69
CA SER A 114 13.20 10.26 2.65
C SER A 114 13.26 10.79 4.08
N THR A 115 14.22 11.67 4.44
CA THR A 115 14.30 12.23 5.81
C THR A 115 13.21 13.27 6.10
N ASN A 116 12.56 13.79 5.06
CA ASN A 116 11.57 14.87 5.18
C ASN A 116 10.13 14.36 5.23
N ALA A 117 9.92 13.04 5.16
CA ALA A 117 8.59 12.45 5.26
C ALA A 117 8.13 12.43 6.73
N ILE A 118 7.17 13.28 7.08
CA ILE A 118 6.47 13.20 8.36
C ILE A 118 5.46 12.06 8.27
N TYR A 119 5.79 10.91 8.85
CA TYR A 119 4.83 9.82 9.02
C TYR A 119 4.03 10.05 10.30
N ALA A 120 2.76 10.43 10.17
CA ALA A 120 1.82 10.37 11.28
C ALA A 120 1.31 8.92 11.40
N SER A 121 1.69 8.22 12.46
CA SER A 121 1.06 6.94 12.81
C SER A 121 -0.33 7.21 13.35
N ILE A 122 -1.37 6.86 12.58
CA ILE A 122 -2.76 6.94 13.01
C ILE A 122 -3.13 5.58 13.59
N ASP A 123 -3.35 5.52 14.90
CA ASP A 123 -3.97 4.34 15.51
C ASP A 123 -5.47 4.36 15.21
N THR A 124 -5.91 3.43 14.36
CA THR A 124 -7.31 3.32 13.93
C THR A 124 -8.21 2.70 15.00
N SER A 125 -7.65 2.14 16.08
CA SER A 125 -8.42 1.71 17.26
C SER A 125 -8.84 2.89 18.14
N ILE A 126 -8.14 4.01 18.03
CA ILE A 126 -8.41 5.25 18.76
C ILE A 126 -9.45 6.08 17.98
N LYS A 127 -10.70 6.05 18.45
CA LYS A 127 -11.80 6.83 17.84
C LYS A 127 -11.83 8.30 18.26
N HIS A 128 -11.05 8.68 19.27
CA HIS A 128 -11.00 10.03 19.82
C HIS A 128 -9.56 10.37 20.22
N GLN A 129 -9.10 11.58 19.89
CA GLN A 129 -7.79 12.05 20.32
C GLN A 129 -7.93 12.90 21.57
N THR A 130 -7.26 12.52 22.67
CA THR A 130 -7.21 13.34 23.88
C THR A 130 -6.32 14.56 23.62
N MET A 131 -6.88 15.76 23.76
CA MET A 131 -6.11 17.01 23.70
C MET A 131 -5.79 17.44 25.12
N GLU A 132 -4.51 17.56 25.47
CA GLU A 132 -4.06 18.10 26.76
C GLU A 132 -3.42 19.48 26.60
N GLY A 133 -3.55 20.34 27.63
CA GLY A 133 -2.93 21.68 27.66
C GLY A 133 -3.74 22.77 26.95
N PHE A 134 -3.04 23.78 26.39
CA PHE A 134 -3.66 24.98 25.81
C PHE A 134 -4.73 24.68 24.73
N GLY A 135 -4.59 23.59 23.97
CA GLY A 135 -5.58 23.19 22.95
C GLY A 135 -6.94 22.80 23.53
N ALA A 136 -6.95 22.13 24.70
CA ALA A 136 -8.19 21.78 25.41
C ALA A 136 -8.94 23.03 25.90
N SER A 137 -8.19 24.06 26.30
CA SER A 137 -8.78 25.33 26.76
C SER A 137 -9.55 26.07 25.64
N ILE A 138 -9.17 25.89 24.37
CA ILE A 138 -9.85 26.50 23.22
C ILE A 138 -11.22 25.85 22.98
N ALA A 139 -11.38 24.54 23.20
CA ALA A 139 -12.69 23.89 23.08
C ALA A 139 -13.66 24.33 24.20
N TYR A 140 -13.11 24.76 25.34
CA TYR A 140 -13.85 25.36 26.44
C TYR A 140 -14.14 26.85 26.20
N TYR A 141 -13.24 27.56 25.53
CA TYR A 141 -13.40 28.96 25.14
C TYR A 141 -14.39 29.06 23.97
N GLN A 142 -15.34 30.01 24.02
CA GLN A 142 -16.49 30.13 23.10
C GLN A 142 -17.68 29.19 23.34
N ASN A 143 -17.82 28.57 24.52
CA ASN A 143 -18.99 27.75 24.89
C ASN A 143 -19.29 26.54 23.98
N TRP A 144 -18.42 26.16 23.05
CA TRP A 144 -18.70 25.06 22.12
C TRP A 144 -18.96 23.73 22.82
N LEU A 145 -18.22 23.42 23.88
CA LEU A 145 -18.49 22.26 24.72
C LEU A 145 -19.74 22.45 25.60
N ILE A 146 -20.06 23.69 25.98
CA ILE A 146 -21.14 24.04 26.90
C ILE A 146 -22.51 24.04 26.20
N ASP A 147 -22.54 24.34 24.90
CA ASP A 147 -23.76 24.38 24.09
C ASP A 147 -24.00 23.06 23.32
N HIS A 148 -23.09 22.10 23.43
CA HIS A 148 -23.22 20.80 22.79
C HIS A 148 -24.34 19.96 23.46
N PRO A 149 -25.26 19.34 22.70
CA PRO A 149 -26.39 18.58 23.26
C PRO A 149 -25.95 17.43 24.17
N ASN A 150 -24.77 16.85 23.92
CA ASN A 150 -24.24 15.71 24.67
C ASN A 150 -23.04 16.07 25.57
N LYS A 151 -22.96 17.32 26.04
CA LYS A 151 -21.81 17.79 26.83
C LYS A 151 -21.52 16.93 28.06
N ALA A 152 -22.54 16.45 28.77
CA ALA A 152 -22.36 15.65 29.99
C ALA A 152 -21.59 14.35 29.71
N GLU A 153 -21.95 13.65 28.63
CA GLU A 153 -21.24 12.44 28.19
C GLU A 153 -19.79 12.74 27.79
N ILE A 154 -19.55 13.92 27.19
CA ILE A 154 -18.20 14.36 26.82
C ILE A 154 -17.38 14.70 28.07
N TYR A 155 -17.95 15.36 29.08
CA TYR A 155 -17.26 15.63 30.35
C TYR A 155 -16.92 14.34 31.09
N ASP A 156 -17.87 13.42 31.23
CA ASP A 156 -17.66 12.15 31.91
C ASP A 156 -16.58 11.32 31.19
N ALA A 157 -16.57 11.31 29.85
CA ALA A 157 -15.56 10.61 29.08
C ALA A 157 -14.15 11.23 29.18
N ILE A 158 -14.04 12.54 29.43
CA ILE A 158 -12.74 13.24 29.48
C ILE A 158 -12.16 13.30 30.91
N PHE A 159 -13.01 13.41 31.94
CA PHE A 159 -12.56 13.81 33.28
C PHE A 159 -12.92 12.83 34.41
N ASN A 160 -13.69 11.77 34.16
CA ASN A 160 -13.85 10.70 35.16
C ASN A 160 -12.82 9.60 34.94
N GLU A 161 -11.85 9.51 35.86
CA GLU A 161 -11.08 8.29 36.15
C GLU A 161 -11.86 7.36 37.09
#